data_AF-A0A417YZU5-F1
#
_entry.id   AF-A0A417YZU5-F1
#
_cell.length_a   1.000
_cell.length_b   1.000
_cell.length_c   1.000
_cell.angle_alpha   90.00
_cell.angle_beta   90.00
_cell.angle_gamma   90.00
#
_symmetry.space_group_name_H-M   'P 1'
#
loop_
_entity.id
_entity.type
_entity.pdbx_description
1 polymer ?
#
loop_
_entity_poly.entity_id
_entity_poly.type
_entity_poly.pdbx_seq_one_letter_code
_entity_poly.pdbx_strand_id
1 'polypeptide(L)'
;MFNKSKNIGMDEKEFWRIIDMFNWNHAGDDEKVIKKALKYLSKKADEDIFRFEDILSKLLYDLDGKEYAKHIGEGAYVNENTYFSPDEFLYSRCVVVANGREFYDEVLNDPKSMPEDMEFEALLYIASEAFEMKNDEEYECVPKFDYETYSNESKWKE
;
A
#
# COMPACT_ATOMS: atom_id res chain seq x y z
N MET A 1 -29.84 23.75 4.68
CA MET A 1 -29.78 22.66 3.70
C MET A 1 -28.61 21.78 4.07
N PHE A 2 -28.86 20.61 4.66
CA PHE A 2 -27.80 19.66 4.98
C PHE A 2 -27.32 19.05 3.67
N ASN A 3 -26.11 19.44 3.25
CA ASN A 3 -25.40 18.73 2.20
C ASN A 3 -25.03 17.37 2.82
N LYS A 4 -25.90 16.37 2.67
CA LYS A 4 -25.51 14.98 2.92
C LYS A 4 -24.38 14.72 1.92
N SER A 5 -23.15 14.82 2.39
CA SER A 5 -22.01 14.18 1.73
C SER A 5 -22.50 12.79 1.37
N LYS A 6 -22.65 12.51 0.07
CA LYS A 6 -22.85 11.14 -0.39
C LYS A 6 -21.61 10.42 0.12
N ASN A 7 -21.76 9.62 1.17
CA ASN A 7 -20.69 8.72 1.56
C ASN A 7 -20.60 7.72 0.41
N ILE A 8 -19.73 8.01 -0.56
CA ILE A 8 -19.34 7.07 -1.58
C ILE A 8 -18.54 6.03 -0.78
N GLY A 9 -19.11 4.82 -0.68
CA GLY A 9 -18.45 3.72 0.02
C GLY A 9 -17.10 3.41 -0.63
N MET A 10 -16.19 2.83 0.13
CA MET A 10 -14.84 2.54 -0.31
C MET A 10 -14.81 1.47 -1.41
N ASP A 11 -14.60 1.92 -2.65
CA ASP A 11 -14.28 1.11 -3.81
C ASP A 11 -12.85 1.43 -4.29
N GLU A 12 -12.36 0.68 -5.28
CA GLU A 12 -11.01 0.86 -5.81
C GLU A 12 -10.79 2.29 -6.40
N LYS A 13 -11.85 2.90 -6.95
CA LYS A 13 -11.76 4.26 -7.48
C LYS A 13 -11.55 5.28 -6.36
N GLU A 14 -12.27 5.14 -5.25
CA GLU A 14 -12.10 5.99 -4.08
C GLU A 14 -10.75 5.75 -3.40
N PHE A 15 -10.29 4.49 -3.32
CA PHE A 15 -8.95 4.14 -2.84
C PHE A 15 -7.87 4.90 -3.61
N TRP A 16 -7.85 4.80 -4.95
CA TRP A 16 -6.86 5.51 -5.77
C TRP A 16 -6.96 7.02 -5.63
N ARG A 17 -8.18 7.58 -5.50
CA ARG A 17 -8.37 9.01 -5.25
C ARG A 17 -7.78 9.46 -3.90
N ILE A 18 -7.66 8.57 -2.92
CA ILE A 18 -7.00 8.84 -1.64
C ILE A 18 -5.48 8.79 -1.81
N ILE A 19 -4.95 7.82 -2.54
CA ILE A 19 -3.52 7.75 -2.90
C ILE A 19 -3.09 9.02 -3.65
N ASP A 20 -3.90 9.51 -4.60
CA ASP A 20 -3.67 10.77 -5.33
C ASP A 20 -3.59 12.02 -4.42
N MET A 21 -3.94 11.91 -3.14
CA MET A 21 -3.78 13.00 -2.17
C MET A 21 -2.38 13.10 -1.58
N PHE A 22 -1.50 12.12 -1.81
CA PHE A 22 -0.12 12.14 -1.33
C PHE A 22 0.62 13.36 -1.89
N ASN A 23 1.30 14.09 -1.03
CA ASN A 23 1.99 15.32 -1.41
C ASN A 23 3.49 15.11 -1.53
N TRP A 24 3.92 14.62 -2.69
CA TRP A 24 5.32 14.33 -3.00
C TRP A 24 6.26 15.56 -3.01
N ASN A 25 5.74 16.79 -2.90
CA ASN A 25 6.57 17.96 -2.60
C ASN A 25 7.24 17.89 -1.21
N HIS A 26 6.82 16.95 -0.37
CA HIS A 26 7.41 16.64 0.94
C HIS A 26 8.20 15.33 0.95
N ALA A 27 8.67 14.83 -0.21
CA ALA A 27 9.51 13.63 -0.26
C ALA A 27 10.67 13.69 0.75
N GLY A 28 10.89 12.59 1.48
CA GLY A 28 11.81 12.51 2.63
C GLY A 28 11.17 12.84 3.99
N ASP A 29 9.87 13.14 4.01
CA ASP A 29 9.06 13.32 5.22
C ASP A 29 7.68 12.69 4.99
N ASP A 30 7.61 11.37 5.22
CA ASP A 30 6.45 10.56 4.86
C ASP A 30 5.19 10.99 5.61
N GLU A 31 5.32 11.38 6.88
CA GLU A 31 4.22 11.95 7.67
C GLU A 31 3.57 13.13 6.94
N LYS A 32 4.36 14.02 6.34
CA LYS A 32 3.85 15.16 5.56
C LYS A 32 3.29 14.72 4.20
N VAL A 33 3.87 13.70 3.57
CA VAL A 33 3.38 13.15 2.29
C VAL A 33 1.95 12.61 2.47
N ILE A 34 1.71 11.77 3.48
CA ILE A 34 0.42 11.07 3.67
C ILE A 34 -0.63 11.91 4.39
N LYS A 35 -0.24 12.99 5.08
CA LYS A 35 -1.09 13.78 5.98
C LYS A 35 -2.48 14.13 5.45
N LYS A 36 -2.57 14.48 4.16
CA LYS A 36 -3.84 14.88 3.53
C LYS A 36 -4.75 13.66 3.31
N ALA A 37 -4.20 12.56 2.82
CA ALA A 37 -4.89 11.29 2.64
C ALA A 37 -5.39 10.75 3.98
N LEU A 38 -4.51 10.70 4.99
CA LEU A 38 -4.81 10.26 6.34
C LEU A 38 -6.01 11.01 6.95
N LYS A 39 -5.96 12.36 6.94
CA LYS A 39 -7.04 13.21 7.44
C LYS A 39 -8.34 13.10 6.65
N TYR A 40 -8.26 12.68 5.39
CA TYR A 40 -9.45 12.44 4.58
C TYR A 40 -10.07 11.09 4.94
N LEU A 41 -9.25 10.05 5.06
CA LEU A 41 -9.67 8.70 5.42
C LEU A 41 -10.26 8.64 6.83
N SER A 42 -9.68 9.35 7.82
CA SER A 42 -10.18 9.38 9.20
C SER A 42 -11.59 9.99 9.36
N LYS A 43 -12.14 10.61 8.32
CA LYS A 43 -13.51 11.15 8.30
C LYS A 43 -14.53 10.19 7.69
N LYS A 44 -14.09 9.01 7.24
CA LYS A 44 -14.95 7.99 6.63
C LYS A 44 -15.60 7.11 7.68
N ALA A 45 -16.56 6.28 7.25
CA ALA A 45 -17.12 5.23 8.11
C ALA A 45 -16.03 4.21 8.44
N ASP A 46 -16.11 3.51 9.58
CA ASP A 46 -15.08 2.54 9.95
C ASP A 46 -15.02 1.39 8.94
N GLU A 47 -16.17 0.99 8.41
CA GLU A 47 -16.25 -0.01 7.36
C GLU A 47 -15.52 0.43 6.08
N ASP A 48 -15.49 1.74 5.78
CA ASP A 48 -14.74 2.28 4.64
C ASP A 48 -13.23 2.27 4.92
N ILE A 49 -12.80 2.48 6.17
CA ILE A 49 -11.39 2.41 6.57
C ILE A 49 -10.89 0.96 6.48
N PHE A 50 -11.64 0.01 7.04
CA PHE A 50 -11.32 -1.42 6.91
C PHE A 50 -11.31 -1.86 5.44
N ARG A 51 -12.22 -1.32 4.63
CA ARG A 51 -12.27 -1.63 3.21
C ARG A 51 -11.11 -1.02 2.43
N PHE A 52 -10.55 0.10 2.86
CA PHE A 52 -9.33 0.67 2.30
C PHE A 52 -8.16 -0.29 2.53
N GLU A 53 -8.05 -0.83 3.75
CA GLU A 53 -7.04 -1.81 4.15
C GLU A 53 -7.16 -3.13 3.35
N ASP A 54 -8.38 -3.62 3.14
CA ASP A 54 -8.66 -4.77 2.26
C ASP A 54 -8.21 -4.56 0.81
N ILE A 55 -8.31 -3.34 0.29
CA ILE A 55 -7.88 -3.02 -1.07
C ILE A 55 -6.36 -2.92 -1.11
N LEU A 56 -5.74 -2.20 -0.18
CA LEU A 56 -4.29 -2.09 -0.06
C LEU A 56 -3.64 -3.47 0.02
N SER A 57 -4.10 -4.29 0.95
CA SER A 57 -3.59 -5.66 1.16
C SER A 57 -3.69 -6.52 -0.10
N LYS A 58 -4.79 -6.41 -0.87
CA LYS A 58 -4.93 -7.12 -2.15
C LYS A 58 -3.89 -6.66 -3.18
N LEU A 59 -3.69 -5.35 -3.31
CA LEU A 59 -2.75 -4.80 -4.29
C LEU A 59 -1.31 -5.20 -3.97
N LEU A 60 -0.91 -5.15 -2.69
CA LEU A 60 0.40 -5.60 -2.23
C LEU A 60 0.58 -7.12 -2.39
N TYR A 61 -0.44 -7.91 -2.06
CA TYR A 61 -0.45 -9.36 -2.28
C TYR A 61 -0.30 -9.72 -3.76
N ASP A 62 -0.89 -8.93 -4.66
CA ASP A 62 -0.73 -9.13 -6.10
C ASP A 62 0.70 -8.82 -6.59
N LEU A 63 1.45 -8.00 -5.88
CA LEU A 63 2.86 -7.74 -6.18
C LEU A 63 3.81 -8.66 -5.42
N ASP A 64 3.32 -9.49 -4.48
CA ASP A 64 4.14 -10.48 -3.78
C ASP A 64 4.52 -11.62 -4.75
N GLY A 65 5.74 -11.59 -5.29
CA GLY A 65 6.17 -12.62 -6.22
C GLY A 65 7.63 -12.51 -6.62
N LYS A 66 8.21 -13.68 -6.91
CA LYS A 66 9.65 -13.83 -7.21
C LYS A 66 10.10 -12.98 -8.40
N GLU A 67 9.24 -12.79 -9.40
CA GLU A 67 9.56 -11.98 -10.58
C GLU A 67 9.69 -10.49 -10.25
N TYR A 68 8.90 -9.96 -9.30
CA TYR A 68 9.03 -8.58 -8.82
C TYR A 68 10.23 -8.41 -7.90
N ALA A 69 10.44 -9.38 -6.99
CA ALA A 69 11.53 -9.36 -6.02
C ALA A 69 12.92 -9.31 -6.65
N LYS A 70 13.09 -9.77 -7.89
CA LYS A 70 14.35 -9.70 -8.66
C LYS A 70 14.70 -8.29 -9.16
N HIS A 71 13.80 -7.32 -9.01
CA HIS A 71 13.88 -6.00 -9.65
C HIS A 71 13.78 -4.83 -8.67
N ILE A 72 14.20 -5.01 -7.41
CA ILE A 72 14.19 -3.94 -6.39
C ILE A 72 15.55 -3.28 -6.13
N GLY A 73 16.54 -3.49 -7.00
CA GLY A 73 17.87 -2.89 -6.86
C GLY A 73 18.83 -3.73 -6.02
N GLU A 74 19.57 -3.11 -5.10
CA GLU A 74 20.63 -3.75 -4.31
C GLU A 74 20.10 -4.90 -3.43
N GLY A 75 18.87 -4.77 -2.91
CA GLY A 75 18.18 -5.78 -2.10
C GLY A 75 17.50 -6.90 -2.89
N ALA A 76 17.67 -6.96 -4.21
CA ALA A 76 16.92 -7.88 -5.07
C ALA A 76 17.15 -9.36 -4.74
N TYR A 77 16.07 -10.15 -4.87
CA TYR A 77 16.13 -11.60 -4.78
C TYR A 77 17.02 -12.14 -5.90
N VAL A 78 18.11 -12.83 -5.51
CA VAL A 78 19.01 -13.50 -6.45
C VAL A 78 18.75 -15.01 -6.47
N ASN A 79 18.78 -15.64 -5.30
CA ASN A 79 18.57 -17.08 -5.10
C ASN A 79 18.44 -17.40 -3.60
N GLU A 80 18.02 -18.62 -3.27
CA GLU A 80 17.82 -19.13 -1.90
C GLU A 80 19.04 -19.07 -0.97
N ASN A 81 20.27 -18.93 -1.51
CA ASN A 81 21.49 -18.85 -0.72
C ASN A 81 21.98 -17.40 -0.51
N THR A 82 21.29 -16.42 -1.07
CA THR A 82 21.58 -14.99 -0.89
C THR A 82 20.56 -14.42 0.08
N TYR A 83 21.02 -13.58 1.00
CA TYR A 83 20.12 -12.89 1.91
C TYR A 83 19.15 -12.03 1.10
N PHE A 84 17.87 -12.10 1.44
CA PHE A 84 16.81 -11.31 0.86
C PHE A 84 15.93 -10.81 2.02
N SER A 85 15.73 -9.50 2.08
CA SER A 85 14.96 -8.86 3.14
C SER A 85 13.47 -8.89 2.79
N PRO A 86 12.62 -9.61 3.55
CA PRO A 86 11.18 -9.64 3.30
C PRO A 86 10.54 -8.25 3.44
N ASP A 87 11.01 -7.46 4.41
CA ASP A 87 10.48 -6.13 4.73
C ASP A 87 10.83 -5.13 3.62
N GLU A 88 12.08 -5.14 3.16
CA GLU A 88 12.52 -4.24 2.07
C GLU A 88 11.68 -4.44 0.81
N PHE A 89 11.41 -5.69 0.43
CA PHE A 89 10.54 -5.98 -0.69
C PHE A 89 9.09 -5.56 -0.47
N LEU A 90 8.55 -5.72 0.75
CA LEU A 90 7.22 -5.20 1.08
C LEU A 90 7.17 -3.67 0.93
N TYR A 91 8.20 -2.96 1.37
CA TYR A 91 8.23 -1.50 1.28
C TYR A 91 8.43 -1.02 -0.17
N SER A 92 9.19 -1.73 -1.00
CA SER A 92 9.25 -1.44 -2.44
C SER A 92 7.89 -1.65 -3.13
N ARG A 93 7.11 -2.67 -2.73
CA ARG A 93 5.71 -2.82 -3.22
C ARG A 93 4.82 -1.67 -2.77
N CYS A 94 5.06 -1.10 -1.59
CA CYS A 94 4.36 0.10 -1.14
C CYS A 94 4.66 1.31 -2.03
N VAL A 95 5.90 1.48 -2.50
CA VAL A 95 6.27 2.54 -3.47
C VAL A 95 5.44 2.42 -4.75
N VAL A 96 5.24 1.19 -5.25
CA VAL A 96 4.43 0.94 -6.46
C VAL A 96 3.00 1.46 -6.27
N VAL A 97 2.34 1.07 -5.17
CA VAL A 97 0.97 1.49 -4.87
C VAL A 97 0.92 3.00 -4.61
N ALA A 98 1.89 3.56 -3.88
CA ALA A 98 1.93 4.98 -3.51
C ALA A 98 2.09 5.92 -4.72
N ASN A 99 2.70 5.44 -5.82
CA ASN A 99 2.83 6.18 -7.08
C ASN A 99 1.57 6.11 -7.97
N GLY A 100 0.51 5.46 -7.48
CA GLY A 100 -0.82 5.52 -8.08
C GLY A 100 -1.08 4.42 -9.11
N ARG A 101 -2.32 4.43 -9.59
CA ARG A 101 -2.89 3.33 -10.38
C ARG A 101 -2.11 3.02 -11.65
N GLU A 102 -1.71 4.05 -12.40
CA GLU A 102 -1.03 3.85 -13.69
C GLU A 102 0.31 3.13 -13.52
N PHE A 103 1.07 3.48 -12.48
CA PHE A 103 2.33 2.82 -12.18
C PHE A 103 2.13 1.41 -11.60
N TYR A 104 1.11 1.23 -10.75
CA TYR A 104 0.71 -0.09 -10.30
C TYR A 104 0.38 -1.03 -11.47
N ASP A 105 -0.44 -0.57 -12.42
CA ASP A 105 -0.80 -1.33 -13.62
C ASP A 105 0.42 -1.58 -14.51
N GLU A 106 1.36 -0.63 -14.62
CA GLU A 106 2.62 -0.82 -15.35
C GLU A 106 3.44 -1.96 -14.75
N VAL A 107 3.74 -1.90 -13.45
CA VAL A 107 4.55 -2.90 -12.75
C VAL A 107 3.89 -4.28 -12.82
N LEU A 108 2.58 -4.36 -12.64
CA LEU A 108 1.83 -5.62 -12.73
C LEU A 108 1.98 -6.30 -14.10
N ASN A 109 2.17 -5.50 -15.17
CA ASN A 109 2.38 -6.01 -16.53
C ASN A 109 3.86 -6.23 -16.88
N ASP A 110 4.78 -5.43 -16.31
CA ASP A 110 6.22 -5.57 -16.47
C ASP A 110 6.93 -5.48 -15.11
N PRO A 111 7.27 -6.63 -14.48
CA PRO A 111 7.97 -6.65 -13.21
C PRO A 111 9.32 -5.91 -13.20
N LYS A 112 9.92 -5.62 -14.37
CA LYS A 112 11.15 -4.83 -14.47
C LYS A 112 10.96 -3.35 -14.19
N SER A 113 9.72 -2.86 -14.19
CA SER A 113 9.38 -1.50 -13.79
C SER A 113 9.32 -1.33 -12.27
N MET A 114 9.60 -2.38 -11.48
CA MET A 114 9.71 -2.25 -10.03
C MET A 114 10.69 -1.12 -9.66
N PRO A 115 10.39 -0.31 -8.63
CA PRO A 115 11.28 0.72 -8.16
C PRO A 115 12.52 0.07 -7.52
N GLU A 116 13.70 0.55 -7.92
CA GLU A 116 14.98 0.12 -7.37
C GLU A 116 15.39 1.05 -6.22
N ASP A 117 15.84 0.46 -5.10
CA ASP A 117 16.41 1.18 -3.95
C ASP A 117 15.47 2.26 -3.36
N MET A 118 14.16 2.00 -3.37
CA MET A 118 13.13 2.86 -2.79
C MET A 118 12.21 2.09 -1.86
N GLU A 119 11.74 2.78 -0.82
CA GLU A 119 10.80 2.29 0.17
C GLU A 119 9.72 3.34 0.46
N PHE A 120 8.57 2.89 0.95
CA PHE A 120 7.52 3.77 1.46
C PHE A 120 6.66 3.02 2.48
N GLU A 121 7.28 2.59 3.58
CA GLU A 121 6.64 1.82 4.65
C GLU A 121 5.39 2.51 5.21
N ALA A 122 5.39 3.85 5.26
CA ALA A 122 4.29 4.66 5.81
C ALA A 122 2.90 4.36 5.22
N LEU A 123 2.82 3.81 4.01
CA LEU A 123 1.55 3.39 3.40
C LEU A 123 0.81 2.34 4.24
N LEU A 124 1.54 1.42 4.89
CA LEU A 124 0.96 0.32 5.66
C LEU A 124 0.16 0.80 6.89
N TYR A 125 0.46 1.99 7.40
CA TYR A 125 -0.14 2.50 8.64
C TYR A 125 -1.31 3.46 8.40
N ILE A 126 -1.62 3.81 7.15
CA ILE A 126 -2.64 4.84 6.86
C ILE A 126 -4.02 4.45 7.39
N ALA A 127 -4.42 3.18 7.29
CA ALA A 127 -5.73 2.73 7.76
C ALA A 127 -5.83 2.72 9.29
N SER A 128 -4.82 2.16 9.97
CA SER A 128 -4.79 2.10 11.44
C SER A 128 -4.73 3.50 12.04
N GLU A 129 -3.83 4.36 11.56
CA GLU A 129 -3.73 5.75 12.03
C GLU A 129 -5.01 6.54 11.76
N ALA A 130 -5.70 6.30 10.64
CA ALA A 130 -6.96 6.97 10.33
C ALA A 130 -8.07 6.57 11.30
N PHE A 131 -8.14 5.28 11.65
CA PHE A 131 -9.10 4.75 12.60
C PHE A 131 -8.82 5.24 14.03
N GLU A 132 -7.58 5.14 14.49
CA GLU A 132 -7.14 5.60 15.81
C GLU A 132 -7.38 7.09 15.98
N MET A 133 -7.06 7.90 14.96
CA MET A 133 -7.34 9.34 14.95
C MET A 133 -8.84 9.65 15.07
N LYS A 134 -9.71 8.78 14.56
CA LYS A 134 -11.16 8.98 14.57
C LYS A 134 -11.80 8.53 15.88
N ASN A 135 -11.42 7.36 16.37
CA ASN A 135 -12.13 6.66 17.44
C ASN A 135 -11.43 6.77 18.81
N ASP A 136 -10.15 7.17 18.86
CA ASP A 136 -9.33 7.11 20.08
C ASP A 136 -9.24 5.68 20.64
N GLU A 137 -9.27 4.70 19.74
CA GLU A 137 -9.27 3.25 20.00
C GLU A 137 -8.26 2.56 19.08
N GLU A 138 -7.65 1.47 19.56
CA GLU A 138 -6.64 0.68 18.83
C GLU A 138 -7.24 -0.01 17.60
N TYR A 139 -6.49 -0.04 16.50
CA TYR A 139 -6.91 -0.72 15.28
C TYR A 139 -6.65 -2.23 15.35
N GLU A 140 -7.71 -3.02 15.56
CA GLU A 140 -7.62 -4.48 15.65
C GLU A 140 -7.97 -5.22 14.34
N CYS A 141 -8.26 -4.50 13.26
CA CYS A 141 -8.73 -5.13 12.02
C CYS A 141 -7.58 -5.81 11.27
N VAL A 142 -7.76 -7.10 10.97
CA VAL A 142 -6.85 -7.87 10.12
C VAL A 142 -7.30 -7.77 8.66
N PRO A 143 -6.42 -7.38 7.72
CA PRO A 143 -6.76 -7.30 6.30
C PRO A 143 -7.19 -8.66 5.74
N LYS A 144 -8.04 -8.62 4.71
CA LYS A 144 -8.50 -9.83 4.02
C LYS A 144 -7.38 -10.64 3.34
N PHE A 145 -6.31 -9.98 2.89
CA PHE A 145 -5.16 -10.62 2.27
C PHE A 145 -3.94 -10.41 3.15
N ASP A 146 -3.17 -11.47 3.35
CA ASP A 146 -1.88 -11.36 4.01
C ASP A 146 -0.87 -10.79 3.01
N TYR A 147 -0.50 -9.52 3.17
CA TYR A 147 0.40 -8.83 2.23
C TYR A 147 1.89 -9.09 2.52
N GLU A 148 2.20 -9.82 3.60
CA GLU A 148 3.58 -10.15 3.96
C GLU A 148 4.28 -10.89 2.81
N THR A 149 5.59 -10.68 2.72
CA THR A 149 6.40 -11.31 1.66
C THR A 149 6.35 -12.82 1.81
N TYR A 150 6.17 -13.54 0.69
CA TYR A 150 5.93 -14.98 0.55
C TYR A 150 4.49 -15.47 0.76
N SER A 151 3.55 -14.62 1.19
CA SER A 151 2.17 -15.03 1.44
C SER A 151 1.39 -15.37 0.15
N ASN A 152 1.78 -14.82 -1.00
CA ASN A 152 1.31 -15.26 -2.31
C ASN A 152 2.15 -16.44 -2.83
N GLU A 153 2.06 -17.58 -2.15
CA GLU A 153 2.84 -18.78 -2.45
C GLU A 153 2.83 -19.18 -3.94
N SER A 154 1.75 -18.87 -4.66
CA SER A 154 1.61 -19.20 -6.08
C SER A 154 2.63 -18.48 -6.96
N LYS A 155 3.07 -17.27 -6.58
CA LYS A 155 4.04 -16.44 -7.32
C LYS A 155 5.49 -16.64 -6.86
N TRP A 156 5.71 -17.56 -5.90
CA TRP A 156 7.04 -17.93 -5.40
C TRP A 156 7.47 -19.34 -5.81
N LYS A 157 6.54 -20.14 -6.35
CA LYS A 157 6.81 -21.45 -6.95
C LYS A 157 7.56 -21.29 -8.28
N GLU A 158 8.35 -22.29 -8.64
CA GLU A 158 9.09 -22.37 -9.92
C GLU A 158 8.17 -22.57 -11.13
#